data_AF-A0A9J7LUB7-F1
#
_entry.id   AF-A0A9J7LUB7-F1
#
_cell.length_a   1.000
_cell.length_b   1.000
_cell.length_c   1.000
_cell.angle_alpha   90.00
_cell.angle_beta   90.00
_cell.angle_gamma   90.00
#
_symmetry.space_group_name_H-M   'P 1'
#
loop_
_entity.id
_entity.type
_entity.pdbx_description
1 polymer ?
#
loop_
_entity_poly.entity_id
_entity_poly.type
_entity_poly.pdbx_seq_one_letter_code
_entity_poly.pdbx_strand_id
1 'polypeptide(L)'
;MALNDDGVCVRKSMCNCRDGDRVYAPGSTIKKGCNTCYCESGIFNCSDHECPDVYACPRNLVYRDDVSPCPLTCANMIEDEYCNLFRQPGCGCPDGMVLDEDYCILPENCPCHHGLKKHQRGETITKDCNICVCKGRHWECSDNKCAGVCIASGDPHYITFDGKSFSFQGGCNYILSKDLVTNEFAITAENVPCGTSGVTCTKSVTIIIGSTVISLVRGRKVTVNDVPILPPKAYNGTGLVIHKSGIYVIVSSVIGLEVKWDGQTRVYVKLDPVFEGKVGGLCGNYDGNAENDFTARQGGVESVAHMFADTWRVSTSCMETEPPTMHPCKSSARETYAKKMCGVLTGPMFEPCHSVVPYEMYYAWCVYDSCGCDYGGFCECMCTAISLYAQMCSDNGIYIRWRSQELCL
;
A
#
# COMPACT_ATOMS: atom_id res chain seq x y z
N MET A 1 54.40 38.54 33.35
CA MET A 1 52.97 38.37 33.67
C MET A 1 52.20 38.51 32.37
N ALA A 2 51.02 37.90 32.27
CA ALA A 2 50.11 37.99 31.12
C ALA A 2 48.68 38.12 31.66
N LEU A 3 47.78 38.72 30.88
CA LEU A 3 46.38 38.89 31.26
C LEU A 3 45.62 37.59 30.96
N ASN A 4 44.87 37.05 31.92
CA ASN A 4 43.95 35.93 31.67
C ASN A 4 42.61 36.42 31.07
N ASP A 5 41.72 35.48 30.75
CA ASP A 5 40.41 35.78 30.14
C ASP A 5 39.49 36.64 31.03
N ASP A 6 39.75 36.70 32.34
CA ASP A 6 39.03 37.53 33.31
C ASP A 6 39.65 38.93 33.50
N GLY A 7 40.65 39.30 32.69
CA GLY A 7 41.30 40.61 32.77
C GLY A 7 42.29 40.76 33.93
N VAL A 8 42.72 39.65 34.55
CA VAL A 8 43.64 39.62 35.71
C VAL A 8 45.06 39.25 35.28
N CYS A 9 46.06 39.98 35.79
CA CYS A 9 47.46 39.69 35.55
C CYS A 9 47.90 38.42 36.29
N VAL A 10 48.14 37.34 35.55
CA VAL A 10 48.63 36.05 36.05
C VAL A 10 50.07 35.75 35.57
N ARG A 11 50.70 34.74 36.16
CA ARG A 11 51.95 34.20 35.59
C ARG A 11 51.62 33.54 34.25
N LYS A 12 52.52 33.65 33.27
CA LYS A 12 52.30 33.09 31.92
C LYS A 12 51.92 31.61 31.97
N SER A 13 52.54 30.83 32.86
CA SER A 13 52.25 29.40 33.08
C SER A 13 50.81 29.09 33.54
N MET A 14 50.04 30.09 33.95
CA MET A 14 48.65 29.96 34.39
C MET A 14 47.65 30.48 33.35
N CYS A 15 48.09 30.77 32.13
CA CYS A 15 47.20 31.17 31.04
C CYS A 15 46.49 29.95 30.44
N ASN A 16 45.17 30.06 30.24
CA ASN A 16 44.37 29.09 29.52
C ASN A 16 44.75 29.03 28.03
N CYS A 17 44.58 27.87 27.41
CA CYS A 17 44.73 27.69 25.97
C CYS A 17 43.35 27.68 25.29
N ARG A 18 43.28 28.14 24.03
CA ARG A 18 42.05 28.17 23.23
C ARG A 18 42.17 27.27 22.00
N ASP A 19 41.13 26.50 21.71
CA ASP A 19 40.97 25.75 20.46
C ASP A 19 39.58 26.01 19.88
N GLY A 20 39.52 26.85 18.85
CA GLY A 20 38.26 27.45 18.38
C GLY A 20 37.57 28.22 19.51
N ASP A 21 36.33 27.86 19.82
CA ASP A 21 35.52 28.49 20.88
C ASP A 21 35.72 27.86 22.26
N ARG A 22 36.49 26.77 22.38
CA ARG A 22 36.69 26.04 23.64
C ARG A 22 37.94 26.54 24.38
N VAL A 23 37.81 26.70 25.71
CA VAL A 23 38.89 27.16 26.61
C VAL A 23 39.35 26.02 27.50
N TYR A 24 40.65 25.81 27.58
CA TYR A 24 41.29 24.72 28.32
C TYR A 24 42.21 25.26 29.41
N ALA A 25 42.12 24.69 30.61
CA ALA A 25 42.94 25.08 31.74
C ALA A 25 44.44 24.76 31.50
N PRO A 26 45.37 25.48 32.16
CA PRO A 26 46.80 25.19 32.09
C PRO A 26 47.07 23.73 32.48
N GLY A 27 47.90 23.04 31.70
CA GLY A 27 48.21 21.62 31.91
C GLY A 27 47.22 20.64 31.30
N SER A 28 46.16 21.11 30.63
CA SER A 28 45.24 20.23 29.89
C SER A 28 45.94 19.61 28.68
N THR A 29 45.62 18.35 28.40
CA THR A 29 46.08 17.64 27.20
C THR A 29 44.91 17.41 26.25
N ILE A 30 45.08 17.76 24.98
CA ILE A 30 44.10 17.51 23.90
C ILE A 30 44.75 16.74 22.75
N LYS A 31 43.95 16.13 21.88
CA LYS A 31 44.40 15.46 20.66
C LYS A 31 44.06 16.30 19.43
N LYS A 32 45.01 16.44 18.50
CA LYS A 32 44.83 17.05 17.17
C LYS A 32 45.35 16.07 16.10
N GLY A 33 44.46 15.26 15.53
CA GLY A 33 44.86 14.09 14.74
C GLY A 33 45.63 13.08 15.61
N CYS A 34 46.74 12.57 15.09
CA CYS A 34 47.70 11.76 15.86
C CYS A 34 48.48 12.54 16.92
N ASN A 35 48.44 13.88 16.87
CA ASN A 35 49.28 14.71 17.70
C ASN A 35 48.68 14.95 19.08
N THR A 36 49.54 14.92 20.10
CA THR A 36 49.17 15.20 21.49
C THR A 36 49.61 16.62 21.81
N CYS A 37 48.66 17.46 22.20
CA CYS A 37 48.88 18.87 22.50
C CYS A 37 48.70 19.12 23.98
N TYR A 38 49.73 19.67 24.62
CA TYR A 38 49.71 20.04 26.03
C TYR A 38 49.59 21.57 26.16
N CYS A 39 48.66 22.03 26.99
CA CYS A 39 48.47 23.46 27.23
C CYS A 39 49.56 24.00 28.15
N GLU A 40 50.49 24.76 27.58
CA GLU A 40 51.59 25.37 28.31
C GLU A 40 51.65 26.88 28.04
N SER A 41 51.57 27.66 29.11
CA SER A 41 51.68 29.12 29.05
C SER A 41 50.71 29.82 28.09
N GLY A 42 49.50 29.27 27.94
CA GLY A 42 48.45 29.80 27.05
C GLY A 42 48.58 29.38 25.58
N ILE A 43 49.54 28.51 25.24
CA ILE A 43 49.76 27.98 23.89
C ILE A 43 49.71 26.45 23.95
N PHE A 44 49.09 25.83 22.95
CA PHE A 44 49.17 24.39 22.79
C PHE A 44 50.53 23.99 22.20
N ASN A 45 51.31 23.26 22.98
CA ASN A 45 52.54 22.63 22.53
C ASN A 45 52.21 21.20 22.06
N CYS A 46 52.21 20.99 20.75
CA CYS A 46 51.81 19.73 20.13
C CYS A 46 53.03 18.92 19.69
N SER A 47 52.94 17.60 19.77
CA SER A 47 53.80 16.74 18.96
C SER A 47 53.61 17.08 17.47
N ASP A 48 54.68 16.97 16.68
CA ASP A 48 54.70 17.35 15.27
C ASP A 48 54.93 16.10 14.40
N HIS A 49 53.99 15.18 14.45
CA HIS A 49 53.96 14.02 13.56
C HIS A 49 53.08 14.35 12.36
N GLU A 50 53.60 14.05 11.16
CA GLU A 50 52.77 13.96 9.96
C GLU A 50 51.75 12.85 10.19
N CYS A 51 50.51 13.23 10.46
CA CYS A 51 49.45 12.27 10.69
C CYS A 51 49.06 11.66 9.35
N PRO A 52 49.14 10.33 9.19
CA PRO A 52 48.68 9.65 7.99
C PRO A 52 47.20 9.99 7.73
N ASP A 53 46.75 9.91 6.46
CA ASP A 53 45.34 10.06 6.04
C ASP A 53 44.33 9.16 6.79
N VAL A 54 44.82 8.27 7.67
CA VAL A 54 44.05 7.40 8.57
C VAL A 54 43.14 8.17 9.55
N TYR A 55 43.42 9.45 9.82
CA TYR A 55 42.54 10.31 10.63
C TYR A 55 41.53 11.12 9.79
N ALA A 56 41.62 11.05 8.46
CA ALA A 56 40.65 11.67 7.57
C ALA A 56 39.47 10.69 7.40
N CYS A 57 38.36 10.99 8.08
CA CYS A 57 37.14 10.22 7.92
C CYS A 57 36.40 10.62 6.63
N PRO A 58 35.73 9.66 5.96
CA PRO A 58 34.96 9.96 4.77
C PRO A 58 33.77 10.87 5.11
N ARG A 59 33.37 11.70 4.15
CA ARG A 59 32.17 12.56 4.24
C ARG A 59 32.20 13.47 5.47
N ASN A 60 31.20 13.37 6.34
CA ASN A 60 31.05 14.14 7.57
C ASN A 60 31.20 13.27 8.83
N LEU A 61 31.79 12.08 8.69
CA LEU A 61 32.17 11.28 9.85
C LEU A 61 33.33 11.96 10.57
N VAL A 62 33.45 11.70 11.87
CA VAL A 62 34.52 12.23 12.71
C VAL A 62 35.31 11.08 13.32
N TYR A 63 36.63 11.26 13.38
CA TYR A 63 37.50 10.30 14.06
C TYR A 63 37.30 10.44 15.56
N ARG A 64 37.08 9.31 16.25
CA ARG A 64 36.98 9.24 17.71
C ARG A 64 37.69 8.00 18.21
N ASP A 65 38.17 8.05 19.45
CA ASP A 65 38.86 6.93 20.10
C ASP A 65 37.89 5.83 20.59
N ASP A 66 36.59 6.11 20.61
CA ASP A 66 35.54 5.32 21.26
C ASP A 66 34.32 5.06 20.35
N VAL A 67 34.55 4.63 19.11
CA VAL A 67 33.47 4.32 18.15
C VAL A 67 32.89 2.93 18.39
N SER A 68 31.57 2.84 18.49
CA SER A 68 30.85 1.56 18.52
C SER A 68 31.02 0.81 17.19
N PRO A 69 31.34 -0.50 17.19
CA PRO A 69 31.35 -1.32 15.97
C PRO A 69 29.96 -1.48 15.34
N CYS A 70 28.90 -1.15 16.09
CA CYS A 70 27.51 -1.16 15.65
C CYS A 70 27.01 0.29 15.62
N PRO A 71 27.16 1.00 14.49
CA PRO A 71 26.74 2.39 14.40
C PRO A 71 25.21 2.49 14.51
N LEU A 72 24.74 3.51 15.20
CA LEU A 72 23.34 3.90 15.12
C LEU A 72 23.04 4.35 13.70
N THR A 73 21.98 3.81 13.12
CA THR A 73 21.54 4.11 11.76
C THR A 73 20.09 4.59 11.74
N CYS A 74 19.67 5.17 10.62
CA CYS A 74 18.23 5.42 10.40
C CYS A 74 17.39 4.13 10.36
N ALA A 75 17.97 2.93 10.25
CA ALA A 75 17.26 1.67 10.39
C ALA A 75 17.25 1.15 11.84
N ASN A 76 18.35 1.36 12.58
CA ASN A 76 18.51 0.89 13.95
C ASN A 76 19.04 2.02 14.86
N MET A 77 18.14 2.56 15.70
CA MET A 77 18.45 3.64 16.65
C MET A 77 18.65 3.11 18.08
N ILE A 78 18.70 1.79 18.26
CA ILE A 78 18.92 1.16 19.56
C ILE A 78 20.41 0.91 19.71
N GLU A 79 20.99 1.43 20.79
CA GLU A 79 22.36 1.09 21.16
C GLU A 79 22.42 -0.36 21.64
N ASP A 80 23.28 -1.14 20.99
CA ASP A 80 23.54 -2.52 21.38
C ASP A 80 24.51 -2.54 22.57
N GLU A 81 24.06 -3.08 23.71
CA GLU A 81 24.86 -3.19 24.93
C GLU A 81 26.16 -3.97 24.71
N TYR A 82 26.13 -5.01 23.88
CA TYR A 82 27.31 -5.81 23.58
C TYR A 82 28.31 -5.00 22.74
N CYS A 83 27.84 -4.28 21.73
CA CYS A 83 28.72 -3.43 20.91
C CYS A 83 29.34 -2.28 21.72
N ASN A 84 28.62 -1.77 22.73
CA ASN A 84 29.12 -0.74 23.64
C ASN A 84 30.32 -1.20 24.48
N LEU A 85 30.50 -2.52 24.72
CA LEU A 85 31.65 -3.07 25.45
C LEU A 85 32.93 -3.16 24.59
N PHE A 86 32.82 -3.11 23.26
CA PHE A 86 33.94 -3.28 22.32
C PHE A 86 34.21 -2.04 21.47
N ARG A 87 34.03 -0.85 22.04
CA ARG A 87 34.33 0.42 21.35
C ARG A 87 35.82 0.52 21.01
N GLN A 88 36.12 1.00 19.80
CA GLN A 88 37.49 1.10 19.28
C GLN A 88 37.70 2.43 18.55
N PRO A 89 38.96 2.90 18.42
CA PRO A 89 39.26 4.08 17.62
C PRO A 89 38.86 3.89 16.15
N GLY A 90 38.17 4.87 15.57
CA GLY A 90 37.69 4.81 14.20
C GLY A 90 36.86 6.01 13.79
N CYS A 91 36.22 5.90 12.63
CA CYS A 91 35.31 6.92 12.11
C CYS A 91 33.87 6.58 12.50
N GLY A 92 33.16 7.55 13.10
CA GLY A 92 31.75 7.41 13.44
C GLY A 92 31.00 8.73 13.31
N CYS A 93 29.68 8.67 13.48
CA CYS A 93 28.88 9.89 13.47
C CYS A 93 29.12 10.75 14.70
N PRO A 94 29.08 12.09 14.57
CA PRO A 94 29.09 12.99 15.72
C PRO A 94 28.00 12.63 16.73
N ASP A 95 28.19 13.01 17.99
CA ASP A 95 27.19 12.77 19.04
C ASP A 95 25.83 13.38 18.67
N GLY A 96 24.77 12.61 18.87
CA GLY A 96 23.41 12.98 18.50
C GLY A 96 23.07 12.80 17.02
N MET A 97 23.99 12.30 16.18
CA MET A 97 23.72 11.94 14.79
C MET A 97 23.73 10.43 14.56
N VAL A 98 23.05 10.01 13.50
CA VAL A 98 22.94 8.62 13.06
C VAL A 98 23.40 8.48 11.62
N LEU A 99 23.87 7.28 11.26
CA LEU A 99 24.35 6.95 9.94
C LEU A 99 23.18 6.62 9.00
N ASP A 100 23.09 7.32 7.88
CA ASP A 100 22.26 6.97 6.73
C ASP A 100 23.20 6.73 5.54
N GLU A 101 23.30 5.45 5.13
CA GLU A 101 24.28 5.00 4.14
C GLU A 101 25.71 5.40 4.55
N ASP A 102 26.29 6.43 3.91
CA ASP A 102 27.65 6.89 4.15
C ASP A 102 27.72 8.28 4.81
N TYR A 103 26.58 8.84 5.25
CA TYR A 103 26.48 10.20 5.79
C TYR A 103 25.84 10.22 7.18
N CYS A 104 26.31 11.12 8.04
CA CYS A 104 25.73 11.35 9.35
C CYS A 104 24.66 12.43 9.28
N ILE A 105 23.46 12.10 9.73
CA ILE A 105 22.31 13.01 9.76
C ILE A 105 21.68 13.04 11.14
N LEU A 106 20.92 14.10 11.41
CA LEU A 106 20.11 14.18 12.62
C LEU A 106 18.98 13.14 12.57
N PRO A 107 18.62 12.48 13.67
CA PRO A 107 17.53 11.50 13.74
C PRO A 107 16.22 11.99 13.13
N GLU A 108 15.87 13.28 13.32
CA GLU A 108 14.66 13.88 12.74
C GLU A 108 14.69 14.00 11.20
N ASN A 109 15.88 13.97 10.61
CA ASN A 109 16.08 13.97 9.16
C ASN A 109 16.12 12.57 8.57
N CYS A 110 15.98 11.53 9.41
CA CYS A 110 15.95 10.18 8.90
C CYS A 110 14.77 9.98 7.91
N PRO A 111 15.05 9.34 6.77
CA PRO A 111 14.07 9.12 5.73
C PRO A 111 13.04 8.07 6.17
N CYS A 112 11.87 8.13 5.56
CA CYS A 112 10.81 7.14 5.71
C CYS A 112 10.83 6.17 4.53
N HIS A 113 10.27 4.99 4.74
CA HIS A 113 10.11 4.00 3.68
C HIS A 113 8.63 3.76 3.41
N HIS A 114 8.26 3.69 2.13
CA HIS A 114 6.95 3.23 1.68
C HIS A 114 7.16 2.21 0.56
N GLY A 115 6.89 0.94 0.86
CA GLY A 115 7.37 -0.17 0.06
C GLY A 115 8.90 -0.14 -0.06
N LEU A 116 9.41 -0.32 -1.28
CA LEU A 116 10.85 -0.25 -1.57
C LEU A 116 11.38 1.19 -1.74
N LYS A 117 10.53 2.21 -1.66
CA LYS A 117 10.91 3.60 -1.94
C LYS A 117 11.31 4.36 -0.67
N LYS A 118 12.49 4.98 -0.72
CA LYS A 118 13.02 5.91 0.29
C LYS A 118 12.43 7.31 0.07
N HIS A 119 11.94 7.93 1.13
CA HIS A 119 11.31 9.25 1.15
C HIS A 119 12.02 10.17 2.12
N GLN A 120 12.43 11.34 1.64
CA GLN A 120 13.12 12.33 2.49
C GLN A 120 12.16 13.00 3.48
N ARG A 121 12.72 13.60 4.53
CA ARG A 121 11.93 14.36 5.52
C ARG A 121 11.08 15.42 4.81
N GLY A 122 9.81 15.49 5.19
CA GLY A 122 8.84 16.44 4.64
C GLY A 122 8.22 16.02 3.31
N GLU A 123 8.72 14.97 2.65
CA GLU A 123 8.02 14.37 1.53
C GLU A 123 6.69 13.74 1.97
N THR A 124 5.74 13.71 1.03
CA THR A 124 4.40 13.23 1.28
C THR A 124 4.04 12.06 0.40
N ILE A 125 3.28 11.12 0.96
CA ILE A 125 2.57 10.09 0.21
C ILE A 125 1.07 10.22 0.48
N THR A 126 0.27 9.72 -0.45
CA THR A 126 -1.16 9.52 -0.22
C THR A 126 -1.39 8.07 0.15
N LYS A 127 -2.09 7.84 1.27
CA LYS A 127 -2.58 6.54 1.68
C LYS A 127 -4.10 6.64 1.78
N ASP A 128 -4.80 5.89 0.94
CA ASP A 128 -6.25 6.01 0.75
C ASP A 128 -6.66 7.43 0.36
N CYS A 129 -7.33 8.17 1.24
CA CYS A 129 -7.64 9.59 1.09
C CYS A 129 -6.81 10.51 1.99
N ASN A 130 -5.88 9.94 2.77
CA ASN A 130 -5.08 10.64 3.75
C ASN A 130 -3.72 11.03 3.19
N ILE A 131 -3.22 12.19 3.62
CA ILE A 131 -1.88 12.67 3.28
C ILE A 131 -0.97 12.36 4.45
N CYS A 132 0.09 11.62 4.17
CA CYS A 132 1.11 11.24 5.14
C CYS A 132 2.40 11.99 4.87
N VAL A 133 2.95 12.65 5.89
CA VAL A 133 4.21 13.39 5.82
C VAL A 133 5.31 12.62 6.54
N CYS A 134 6.47 12.49 5.91
CA CYS A 134 7.62 11.84 6.53
C CYS A 134 8.26 12.72 7.61
N LYS A 135 8.30 12.23 8.85
CA LYS A 135 8.96 12.88 9.98
C LYS A 135 9.80 11.87 10.78
N GLY A 136 11.13 11.97 10.66
CA GLY A 136 12.07 11.17 11.46
C GLY A 136 11.75 9.67 11.44
N ARG A 137 11.68 9.07 10.25
CA ARG A 137 11.30 7.66 9.97
C ARG A 137 9.82 7.31 10.09
N HIS A 138 9.00 8.16 10.67
CA HIS A 138 7.58 7.89 10.88
C HIS A 138 6.71 8.64 9.87
N TRP A 139 5.63 8.00 9.45
CA TRP A 139 4.59 8.63 8.67
C TRP A 139 3.56 9.26 9.60
N GLU A 140 3.47 10.58 9.60
CA GLU A 140 2.36 11.29 10.24
C GLU A 140 1.27 11.55 9.20
N CYS A 141 0.14 10.86 9.32
CA CYS A 141 -0.98 10.95 8.39
C CYS A 141 -2.12 11.80 8.93
N SER A 142 -2.89 12.44 8.04
CA SER A 142 -4.23 12.90 8.38
C SER A 142 -5.13 11.72 8.75
N ASP A 143 -6.17 11.97 9.55
CA ASP A 143 -7.12 10.97 10.02
C ASP A 143 -8.52 11.22 9.48
N ASN A 144 -8.62 11.38 8.16
CA ASN A 144 -9.92 11.49 7.48
C ASN A 144 -10.49 10.09 7.29
N LYS A 145 -11.79 9.93 7.53
CA LYS A 145 -12.52 8.74 7.12
C LYS A 145 -12.57 8.69 5.59
N CYS A 146 -12.05 7.61 5.02
CA CYS A 146 -11.99 7.41 3.59
C CYS A 146 -13.13 6.53 3.10
N ALA A 147 -13.54 6.75 1.85
CA ALA A 147 -14.51 5.90 1.18
C ALA A 147 -14.00 4.45 1.07
N GLY A 148 -14.87 3.49 1.38
CA GLY A 148 -14.59 2.06 1.24
C GLY A 148 -14.78 1.61 -0.20
N VAL A 149 -13.98 0.63 -0.64
CA VAL A 149 -14.09 0.04 -1.98
C VAL A 149 -14.25 -1.47 -1.86
N CYS A 150 -15.36 -1.98 -2.38
CA CYS A 150 -15.58 -3.40 -2.61
C CYS A 150 -15.29 -3.75 -4.07
N ILE A 151 -14.74 -4.94 -4.31
CA ILE A 151 -14.35 -5.43 -5.63
C ILE A 151 -15.03 -6.77 -5.88
N ALA A 152 -15.61 -6.94 -7.06
CA ALA A 152 -15.97 -8.23 -7.63
C ALA A 152 -15.22 -8.40 -8.95
N SER A 153 -14.55 -9.53 -9.18
CA SER A 153 -13.68 -9.76 -10.35
C SER A 153 -13.65 -11.23 -10.75
N GLY A 154 -13.27 -11.54 -11.99
CA GLY A 154 -13.00 -12.91 -12.42
C GLY A 154 -14.24 -13.81 -12.35
N ASP A 155 -14.06 -15.04 -11.86
CA ASP A 155 -15.07 -16.08 -11.82
C ASP A 155 -15.63 -16.44 -10.42
N PRO A 156 -16.56 -15.63 -9.91
CA PRO A 156 -16.27 -14.38 -9.25
C PRO A 156 -15.51 -14.54 -7.92
N HIS A 157 -14.48 -13.72 -7.80
CA HIS A 157 -13.74 -13.38 -6.60
C HIS A 157 -14.21 -12.04 -6.05
N TYR A 158 -14.21 -11.90 -4.72
CA TYR A 158 -14.70 -10.73 -4.00
C TYR A 158 -13.67 -10.23 -3.01
N ILE A 159 -13.61 -8.92 -2.83
CA ILE A 159 -12.93 -8.23 -1.73
C ILE A 159 -13.97 -7.26 -1.14
N THR A 160 -14.33 -7.45 0.13
CA THR A 160 -15.29 -6.60 0.84
C THR A 160 -14.73 -5.20 1.11
N PHE A 161 -15.58 -4.30 1.60
CA PHE A 161 -15.15 -2.96 2.01
C PHE A 161 -14.05 -2.97 3.08
N ASP A 162 -14.07 -3.98 3.96
CA ASP A 162 -13.13 -4.12 5.07
C ASP A 162 -11.95 -5.06 4.75
N GLY A 163 -11.86 -5.51 3.48
CA GLY A 163 -10.69 -6.22 2.95
C GLY A 163 -10.75 -7.75 3.02
N LYS A 164 -11.87 -8.35 3.45
CA LYS A 164 -12.06 -9.80 3.41
C LYS A 164 -12.18 -10.29 1.97
N SER A 165 -11.27 -11.18 1.58
CA SER A 165 -11.28 -11.81 0.27
C SER A 165 -11.97 -13.18 0.27
N PHE A 166 -12.79 -13.47 -0.73
CA PHE A 166 -13.42 -14.79 -0.89
C PHE A 166 -13.87 -15.09 -2.32
N SER A 167 -14.27 -16.33 -2.59
CA SER A 167 -14.77 -16.78 -3.89
C SER A 167 -16.00 -17.65 -3.72
N PHE A 168 -16.98 -17.56 -4.62
CA PHE A 168 -18.10 -18.51 -4.67
C PHE A 168 -18.67 -18.60 -6.09
N GLN A 169 -19.14 -19.78 -6.51
CA GLN A 169 -19.54 -20.06 -7.90
C GLN A 169 -21.07 -20.02 -8.10
N GLY A 170 -21.71 -18.94 -7.66
CA GLY A 170 -23.16 -18.84 -7.69
C GLY A 170 -23.70 -18.37 -9.04
N GLY A 171 -24.55 -19.16 -9.69
CA GLY A 171 -25.16 -18.86 -11.00
C GLY A 171 -26.49 -18.11 -10.90
N CYS A 172 -26.52 -16.96 -10.23
CA CYS A 172 -27.73 -16.18 -9.96
C CYS A 172 -27.43 -14.67 -9.92
N ASN A 173 -28.47 -13.87 -9.67
CA ASN A 173 -28.35 -12.45 -9.29
C ASN A 173 -28.18 -12.30 -7.78
N TYR A 174 -27.12 -11.60 -7.36
CA TYR A 174 -26.76 -11.40 -5.95
C TYR A 174 -26.63 -9.92 -5.61
N ILE A 175 -26.96 -9.55 -4.37
CA ILE A 175 -26.75 -8.20 -3.86
C ILE A 175 -25.28 -8.01 -3.52
N LEU A 176 -24.59 -7.12 -4.24
CA LEU A 176 -23.23 -6.70 -3.88
C LEU A 176 -23.27 -5.81 -2.64
N SER A 177 -24.06 -4.74 -2.69
CA SER A 177 -24.23 -3.83 -1.56
C SER A 177 -25.60 -3.16 -1.64
N LYS A 178 -26.22 -2.97 -0.48
CA LYS A 178 -27.53 -2.34 -0.33
C LYS A 178 -27.54 -1.52 0.96
N ASP A 179 -28.11 -0.33 0.89
CA ASP A 179 -28.43 0.46 2.08
C ASP A 179 -29.56 -0.21 2.88
N LEU A 180 -29.23 -0.60 4.12
CA LEU A 180 -30.16 -1.27 5.03
C LEU A 180 -30.96 -0.30 5.89
N VAL A 181 -30.61 0.98 5.91
CA VAL A 181 -31.22 2.00 6.76
C VAL A 181 -32.31 2.75 6.02
N THR A 182 -31.98 3.37 4.88
CA THR A 182 -32.95 4.19 4.13
C THR A 182 -33.46 3.51 2.87
N ASN A 183 -32.85 2.38 2.48
CA ASN A 183 -33.15 1.66 1.25
C ASN A 183 -33.02 2.56 0.01
N GLU A 184 -32.09 3.53 0.07
CA GLU A 184 -31.88 4.53 -0.98
C GLU A 184 -31.23 3.92 -2.23
N PHE A 185 -30.35 2.92 -2.05
CA PHE A 185 -29.73 2.22 -3.17
C PHE A 185 -29.62 0.71 -2.96
N ALA A 186 -29.52 -0.01 -4.08
CA ALA A 186 -29.13 -1.42 -4.13
C ALA A 186 -28.32 -1.70 -5.40
N ILE A 187 -27.26 -2.48 -5.26
CA ILE A 187 -26.37 -2.86 -6.36
C ILE A 187 -26.36 -4.38 -6.43
N THR A 188 -26.65 -4.91 -7.62
CA THR A 188 -26.69 -6.34 -7.84
C THR A 188 -25.82 -6.74 -9.03
N ALA A 189 -25.25 -7.94 -8.97
CA ALA A 189 -24.51 -8.54 -10.07
C ALA A 189 -25.17 -9.85 -10.47
N GLU A 190 -25.44 -10.00 -11.77
CA GLU A 190 -25.91 -11.26 -12.36
C GLU A 190 -24.69 -12.09 -12.76
N ASN A 191 -24.51 -13.22 -12.09
CA ASN A 191 -23.51 -14.22 -12.41
C ASN A 191 -24.19 -15.34 -13.21
N VAL A 192 -23.59 -15.73 -14.34
CA VAL A 192 -24.08 -16.84 -15.15
C VAL A 192 -22.98 -17.88 -15.35
N PRO A 193 -23.32 -19.18 -15.46
CA PRO A 193 -22.36 -20.19 -15.86
C PRO A 193 -21.64 -19.77 -17.14
N CYS A 194 -20.31 -19.82 -17.12
CA CYS A 194 -19.45 -19.49 -18.25
C CYS A 194 -18.40 -20.59 -18.41
N GLY A 195 -18.24 -21.13 -19.62
CA GLY A 195 -17.33 -22.26 -19.85
C GLY A 195 -17.93 -23.62 -19.47
N THR A 196 -17.07 -24.63 -19.30
CA THR A 196 -17.46 -26.04 -19.07
C THR A 196 -17.06 -26.59 -17.70
N SER A 197 -16.31 -25.82 -16.94
CA SER A 197 -15.72 -26.19 -15.64
C SER A 197 -16.62 -25.93 -14.42
N GLY A 198 -17.85 -25.43 -14.65
CA GLY A 198 -18.80 -25.09 -13.58
C GLY A 198 -18.55 -23.73 -12.93
N VAL A 199 -17.69 -22.89 -13.52
CA VAL A 199 -17.43 -21.53 -13.05
C VAL A 199 -18.51 -20.55 -13.54
N THR A 200 -18.65 -19.43 -12.84
CA THR A 200 -19.63 -18.38 -13.18
C THR A 200 -18.94 -17.06 -13.42
N CYS A 201 -19.50 -16.22 -14.30
CA CYS A 201 -18.93 -14.93 -14.64
C CYS A 201 -19.99 -13.84 -14.51
N THR A 202 -19.56 -12.64 -14.11
CA THR A 202 -20.42 -11.46 -14.15
C THR A 202 -20.89 -11.18 -15.58
N LYS A 203 -22.20 -11.06 -15.76
CA LYS A 203 -22.88 -10.77 -17.03
C LYS A 203 -23.42 -9.35 -17.07
N SER A 204 -23.99 -8.90 -15.96
CA SER A 204 -24.59 -7.57 -15.86
C SER A 204 -24.49 -7.05 -14.43
N VAL A 205 -24.46 -5.72 -14.31
CA VAL A 205 -24.53 -5.01 -13.03
C VAL A 205 -25.76 -4.12 -13.07
N THR A 206 -26.63 -4.24 -12.08
CA THR A 206 -27.81 -3.39 -11.93
C THR A 206 -27.64 -2.51 -10.71
N ILE A 207 -27.85 -1.21 -10.89
CA ILE A 207 -27.73 -0.19 -9.85
C ILE A 207 -29.10 0.47 -9.73
N ILE A 208 -29.68 0.40 -8.55
CA ILE A 208 -30.95 1.03 -8.23
C ILE A 208 -30.65 2.19 -7.29
N ILE A 209 -31.08 3.40 -7.65
CA ILE A 209 -31.00 4.60 -6.80
C ILE A 209 -32.38 5.24 -6.78
N GLY A 210 -33.06 5.19 -5.64
CA GLY A 210 -34.48 5.53 -5.52
C GLY A 210 -35.32 4.73 -6.51
N SER A 211 -35.98 5.41 -7.46
CA SER A 211 -36.77 4.78 -8.53
C SER A 211 -36.01 4.58 -9.84
N THR A 212 -34.74 4.99 -9.91
CA THR A 212 -33.95 4.90 -11.15
C THR A 212 -33.21 3.58 -11.20
N VAL A 213 -33.41 2.84 -12.29
CA VAL A 213 -32.72 1.56 -12.55
C VAL A 213 -31.70 1.77 -13.65
N ILE A 214 -30.43 1.57 -13.33
CA ILE A 214 -29.32 1.63 -14.29
C ILE A 214 -28.82 0.21 -14.50
N SER A 215 -28.91 -0.28 -15.73
CA SER A 215 -28.37 -1.61 -16.07
C SER A 215 -27.16 -1.45 -16.95
N LEU A 216 -26.07 -2.03 -16.49
CA LEU A 216 -24.84 -2.15 -17.24
C LEU A 216 -24.78 -3.60 -17.78
N VAL A 217 -24.72 -3.76 -19.10
CA VAL A 217 -24.52 -5.07 -19.77
C VAL A 217 -23.21 -5.14 -20.59
N ARG A 218 -22.71 -6.37 -20.82
CA ARG A 218 -21.39 -6.62 -21.46
C ARG A 218 -21.20 -5.80 -22.73
N GLY A 219 -19.93 -5.42 -22.98
CA GLY A 219 -19.60 -4.50 -24.07
C GLY A 219 -19.87 -3.03 -23.73
N ARG A 220 -20.00 -2.70 -22.44
CA ARG A 220 -20.12 -1.32 -21.91
C ARG A 220 -21.37 -0.59 -22.45
N LYS A 221 -22.46 -1.35 -22.62
CA LYS A 221 -23.78 -0.82 -22.97
C LYS A 221 -24.53 -0.47 -21.69
N VAL A 222 -25.25 0.65 -21.73
CA VAL A 222 -25.93 1.21 -20.56
C VAL A 222 -27.39 1.46 -20.91
N THR A 223 -28.29 1.05 -20.04
CA THR A 223 -29.69 1.46 -20.04
C THR A 223 -30.02 2.20 -18.75
N VAL A 224 -30.95 3.14 -18.83
CA VAL A 224 -31.56 3.79 -17.67
C VAL A 224 -33.07 3.64 -17.82
N ASN A 225 -33.71 2.99 -16.85
CA ASN A 225 -35.12 2.58 -16.90
C ASN A 225 -35.45 1.88 -18.23
N ASP A 226 -34.65 0.88 -18.58
CA ASP A 226 -34.73 0.09 -19.82
C ASP A 226 -34.52 0.86 -21.14
N VAL A 227 -34.25 2.17 -21.08
CA VAL A 227 -33.93 2.98 -22.26
C VAL A 227 -32.41 3.01 -22.48
N PRO A 228 -31.90 2.55 -23.64
CA PRO A 228 -30.47 2.64 -23.96
C PRO A 228 -29.98 4.09 -24.00
N ILE A 229 -28.81 4.35 -23.43
CA ILE A 229 -28.18 5.67 -23.45
C ILE A 229 -26.72 5.59 -23.91
N LEU A 230 -26.20 6.74 -24.36
CA LEU A 230 -24.79 6.94 -24.66
C LEU A 230 -24.18 7.86 -23.59
N PRO A 231 -23.17 7.39 -22.81
CA PRO A 231 -22.44 8.27 -21.91
C PRO A 231 -21.56 9.28 -22.67
N PRO A 232 -21.28 10.49 -22.12
CA PRO A 232 -21.68 10.92 -20.79
C PRO A 232 -23.14 11.37 -20.71
N LYS A 233 -23.78 11.12 -19.56
CA LYS A 233 -25.15 11.58 -19.30
C LYS A 233 -25.30 11.90 -17.81
N ALA A 234 -25.88 13.07 -17.52
CA ALA A 234 -26.19 13.51 -16.17
C ALA A 234 -27.71 13.70 -16.02
N TYR A 235 -28.23 13.35 -14.84
CA TYR A 235 -29.66 13.46 -14.51
C TYR A 235 -29.83 14.45 -13.36
N ASN A 236 -30.47 15.58 -13.67
CA ASN A 236 -30.80 16.61 -12.67
C ASN A 236 -31.85 16.03 -11.70
N GLY A 237 -31.62 16.18 -10.39
CA GLY A 237 -32.48 15.63 -9.33
C GLY A 237 -31.74 14.60 -8.46
N THR A 238 -31.37 13.46 -9.03
CA THR A 238 -30.63 12.40 -8.31
C THR A 238 -29.12 12.65 -8.23
N GLY A 239 -28.64 13.70 -8.91
CA GLY A 239 -27.20 13.97 -9.04
C GLY A 239 -26.44 12.83 -9.72
N LEU A 240 -27.14 11.96 -10.46
CA LEU A 240 -26.59 10.80 -11.13
C LEU A 240 -25.78 11.23 -12.36
N VAL A 241 -24.54 10.78 -12.44
CA VAL A 241 -23.63 11.00 -13.56
C VAL A 241 -23.14 9.65 -14.07
N ILE A 242 -23.30 9.41 -15.37
CA ILE A 242 -22.81 8.22 -16.06
C ILE A 242 -21.80 8.67 -17.11
N HIS A 243 -20.57 8.17 -17.05
CA HIS A 243 -19.53 8.50 -18.02
C HIS A 243 -18.61 7.29 -18.29
N LYS A 244 -17.72 7.43 -19.27
CA LYS A 244 -16.69 6.42 -19.57
C LYS A 244 -15.31 6.99 -19.24
N SER A 245 -14.45 6.18 -18.64
CA SER A 245 -13.05 6.51 -18.40
C SER A 245 -12.18 5.27 -18.64
N GLY A 246 -11.30 5.34 -19.64
CA GLY A 246 -10.57 4.17 -20.14
C GLY A 246 -11.51 3.03 -20.55
N ILE A 247 -11.34 1.87 -19.94
CA ILE A 247 -12.21 0.70 -20.16
C ILE A 247 -13.48 0.72 -19.31
N TYR A 248 -13.57 1.60 -18.32
CA TYR A 248 -14.67 1.58 -17.35
C TYR A 248 -15.87 2.42 -17.81
N VAL A 249 -17.06 1.91 -17.55
CA VAL A 249 -18.27 2.73 -17.36
C VAL A 249 -18.35 3.05 -15.88
N ILE A 250 -18.52 4.33 -15.57
CA ILE A 250 -18.58 4.84 -14.20
C ILE A 250 -19.95 5.47 -14.00
N VAL A 251 -20.63 5.04 -12.93
CA VAL A 251 -21.90 5.57 -12.46
C VAL A 251 -21.65 6.17 -11.08
N SER A 252 -21.83 7.47 -10.93
CA SER A 252 -21.67 8.16 -9.65
C SER A 252 -22.94 8.94 -9.28
N SER A 253 -23.17 9.12 -7.99
CA SER A 253 -24.27 9.93 -7.46
C SER A 253 -23.80 10.75 -6.26
N VAL A 254 -24.44 11.91 -6.08
CA VAL A 254 -24.18 12.85 -4.97
C VAL A 254 -24.45 12.27 -3.58
N ILE A 255 -25.10 11.10 -3.50
CA ILE A 255 -25.31 10.38 -2.23
C ILE A 255 -24.02 9.75 -1.69
N GLY A 256 -22.90 9.83 -2.43
CA GLY A 256 -21.63 9.23 -2.04
C GLY A 256 -21.47 7.78 -2.54
N LEU A 257 -22.14 7.44 -3.65
CA LEU A 257 -22.05 6.14 -4.32
C LEU A 257 -21.33 6.29 -5.67
N GLU A 258 -20.36 5.42 -5.94
CA GLU A 258 -19.75 5.24 -7.25
C GLU A 258 -19.61 3.76 -7.60
N VAL A 259 -20.03 3.36 -8.80
CA VAL A 259 -19.84 2.02 -9.35
C VAL A 259 -19.05 2.11 -10.64
N LYS A 260 -17.97 1.32 -10.74
CA LYS A 260 -17.17 1.17 -11.96
C LYS A 260 -17.31 -0.24 -12.49
N TRP A 261 -17.48 -0.38 -13.79
CA TRP A 261 -17.46 -1.69 -14.45
C TRP A 261 -16.71 -1.64 -15.77
N ASP A 262 -15.81 -2.60 -15.98
CA ASP A 262 -15.01 -2.70 -17.22
C ASP A 262 -15.79 -3.25 -18.42
N GLY A 263 -17.05 -3.67 -18.22
CA GLY A 263 -17.88 -4.29 -19.25
C GLY A 263 -17.59 -5.77 -19.47
N GLN A 264 -16.74 -6.36 -18.62
CA GLN A 264 -16.42 -7.78 -18.55
C GLN A 264 -16.69 -8.28 -17.12
N THR A 265 -15.65 -8.55 -16.33
CA THR A 265 -15.76 -9.25 -15.05
C THR A 265 -15.54 -8.36 -13.83
N ARG A 266 -14.97 -7.15 -13.97
CA ARG A 266 -14.52 -6.34 -12.82
C ARG A 266 -15.48 -5.22 -12.48
N VAL A 267 -16.06 -5.31 -11.29
CA VAL A 267 -16.94 -4.32 -10.68
C VAL A 267 -16.25 -3.74 -9.46
N TYR A 268 -16.24 -2.42 -9.34
CA TYR A 268 -15.83 -1.70 -8.13
C TYR A 268 -17.05 -0.98 -7.59
N VAL A 269 -17.36 -1.17 -6.32
CA VAL A 269 -18.37 -0.40 -5.60
C VAL A 269 -17.63 0.45 -4.58
N LYS A 270 -17.74 1.76 -4.70
CA LYS A 270 -17.15 2.73 -3.77
C LYS A 270 -18.28 3.44 -3.03
N LEU A 271 -18.16 3.49 -1.71
CA LEU A 271 -19.11 4.16 -0.82
C LEU A 271 -18.38 5.15 0.09
N ASP A 272 -18.95 6.36 0.20
CA ASP A 272 -18.47 7.35 1.14
C ASP A 272 -18.68 6.90 2.60
N PRO A 273 -17.89 7.42 3.57
CA PRO A 273 -17.95 7.01 4.97
C PRO A 273 -19.31 7.16 5.66
N VAL A 274 -20.23 7.93 5.07
CA VAL A 274 -21.61 8.07 5.59
C VAL A 274 -22.36 6.74 5.64
N PHE A 275 -21.95 5.75 4.84
CA PHE A 275 -22.53 4.41 4.78
C PHE A 275 -21.84 3.38 5.69
N GLU A 276 -20.83 3.76 6.46
CA GLU A 276 -20.13 2.88 7.40
C GLU A 276 -21.13 2.23 8.38
N GLY A 277 -21.15 0.90 8.42
CA GLY A 277 -22.05 0.09 9.24
C GLY A 277 -23.54 0.15 8.86
N LYS A 278 -23.89 0.70 7.68
CA LYS A 278 -25.29 0.89 7.23
C LYS A 278 -25.65 0.08 6.00
N VAL A 279 -24.71 -0.70 5.49
CA VAL A 279 -24.89 -1.50 4.27
C VAL A 279 -24.83 -3.00 4.58
N GLY A 280 -25.27 -3.79 3.62
CA GLY A 280 -25.08 -5.24 3.63
C GLY A 280 -25.13 -5.80 2.22
N GLY A 281 -24.58 -6.99 2.06
CA GLY A 281 -24.43 -7.66 0.78
C GLY A 281 -23.16 -8.50 0.75
N LEU A 282 -22.81 -8.98 -0.43
CA LEU A 282 -21.54 -9.69 -0.65
C LEU A 282 -20.31 -8.82 -0.36
N CYS A 283 -20.45 -7.50 -0.35
CA CYS A 283 -19.41 -6.55 -0.01
C CYS A 283 -19.20 -6.34 1.49
N GLY A 284 -19.90 -7.08 2.36
CA GLY A 284 -19.81 -6.90 3.81
C GLY A 284 -20.69 -5.76 4.34
N ASN A 285 -20.43 -5.35 5.57
CA ASN A 285 -21.21 -4.32 6.27
C ASN A 285 -20.49 -2.95 6.37
N TYR A 286 -19.21 -2.88 5.95
CA TYR A 286 -18.39 -1.67 5.92
C TYR A 286 -18.26 -1.02 7.30
N ASP A 287 -17.85 -1.79 8.31
CA ASP A 287 -17.67 -1.30 9.68
C ASP A 287 -16.21 -1.26 10.13
N GLY A 288 -15.28 -1.59 9.23
CA GLY A 288 -13.85 -1.67 9.50
C GLY A 288 -13.40 -3.03 10.07
N ASN A 289 -14.29 -4.02 10.17
CA ASN A 289 -13.98 -5.34 10.74
C ASN A 289 -14.23 -6.50 9.75
N ALA A 290 -13.17 -6.90 9.04
CA ALA A 290 -13.22 -8.03 8.12
C ALA A 290 -13.75 -9.35 8.74
N GLU A 291 -13.61 -9.57 10.05
CA GLU A 291 -14.01 -10.84 10.66
C GLU A 291 -15.52 -11.09 10.62
N ASN A 292 -16.34 -10.03 10.62
CA ASN A 292 -17.80 -10.14 10.61
C ASN A 292 -18.44 -9.92 9.22
N ASP A 293 -17.64 -9.71 8.17
CA ASP A 293 -18.12 -9.42 6.81
C ASP A 293 -19.02 -10.50 6.22
N PHE A 294 -18.92 -11.74 6.72
CA PHE A 294 -19.82 -12.83 6.36
C PHE A 294 -21.14 -12.79 7.14
N THR A 295 -21.64 -11.59 7.42
CA THR A 295 -22.94 -11.41 8.05
C THR A 295 -24.04 -11.77 7.05
N ALA A 296 -24.81 -12.81 7.36
CA ALA A 296 -25.92 -13.26 6.54
C ALA A 296 -27.05 -12.23 6.48
N ARG A 297 -27.89 -12.28 5.45
CA ARG A 297 -29.02 -11.34 5.27
C ARG A 297 -29.98 -11.31 6.48
N GLN A 298 -30.16 -12.42 7.19
CA GLN A 298 -31.03 -12.51 8.36
C GLN A 298 -30.32 -12.13 9.67
N GLY A 299 -29.05 -11.70 9.60
CA GLY A 299 -28.16 -11.56 10.73
C GLY A 299 -27.39 -12.86 11.03
N GLY A 300 -26.45 -12.77 11.98
CA GLY A 300 -25.51 -13.86 12.27
C GLY A 300 -24.33 -13.89 11.30
N VAL A 301 -23.18 -14.37 11.78
CA VAL A 301 -21.95 -14.46 11.00
C VAL A 301 -21.73 -15.89 10.56
N GLU A 302 -21.64 -16.10 9.25
CA GLU A 302 -21.31 -17.39 8.66
C GLU A 302 -19.79 -17.61 8.63
N SER A 303 -19.35 -18.85 8.73
CA SER A 303 -17.93 -19.21 8.63
C SER A 303 -17.49 -19.60 7.22
N VAL A 304 -18.44 -19.86 6.32
CA VAL A 304 -18.17 -20.39 4.98
C VAL A 304 -18.77 -19.49 3.91
N ALA A 305 -17.97 -19.17 2.89
CA ALA A 305 -18.30 -18.18 1.86
C ALA A 305 -19.57 -18.50 1.06
N HIS A 306 -19.80 -19.75 0.64
CA HIS A 306 -21.00 -20.10 -0.16
C HIS A 306 -22.28 -20.00 0.68
N MET A 307 -22.25 -20.45 1.95
CA MET A 307 -23.38 -20.32 2.89
C MET A 307 -23.75 -18.85 3.09
N PHE A 308 -22.76 -18.00 3.34
CA PHE A 308 -22.91 -16.55 3.41
C PHE A 308 -23.54 -15.98 2.12
N ALA A 309 -22.94 -16.28 0.97
CA ALA A 309 -23.31 -15.68 -0.31
C ALA A 309 -24.73 -16.07 -0.74
N ASP A 310 -25.16 -17.30 -0.45
CA ASP A 310 -26.51 -17.77 -0.77
C ASP A 310 -27.60 -17.02 0.02
N THR A 311 -27.29 -16.44 1.17
CA THR A 311 -28.24 -15.58 1.89
C THR A 311 -28.52 -14.26 1.17
N TRP A 312 -27.64 -13.85 0.25
CA TRP A 312 -27.71 -12.58 -0.48
C TRP A 312 -28.27 -12.69 -1.90
N ARG A 313 -28.83 -13.85 -2.28
CA ARG A 313 -29.58 -14.04 -3.54
C ARG A 313 -30.74 -13.04 -3.66
N VAL A 314 -30.98 -12.55 -4.87
CA VAL A 314 -32.12 -11.66 -5.16
C VAL A 314 -33.42 -12.45 -5.25
N SER A 315 -33.39 -13.63 -5.86
CA SER A 315 -34.56 -14.51 -6.02
C SER A 315 -34.37 -15.83 -5.28
N THR A 316 -35.44 -16.29 -4.63
CA THR A 316 -35.51 -17.64 -4.01
C THR A 316 -35.63 -18.76 -5.03
N SER A 317 -35.89 -18.43 -6.31
CA SER A 317 -35.90 -19.42 -7.40
C SER A 317 -34.50 -19.88 -7.80
N CYS A 318 -33.45 -19.22 -7.30
CA CYS A 318 -32.08 -19.61 -7.56
C CYS A 318 -31.70 -20.83 -6.72
N MET A 319 -30.98 -21.76 -7.34
CA MET A 319 -30.46 -22.94 -6.64
C MET A 319 -29.43 -22.51 -5.58
N GLU A 320 -29.24 -23.35 -4.57
CA GLU A 320 -28.14 -23.20 -3.62
C GLU A 320 -26.82 -23.54 -4.31
N THR A 321 -25.77 -22.86 -3.87
CA THR A 321 -24.45 -22.97 -4.46
C THR A 321 -23.67 -24.05 -3.70
N GLU A 322 -23.33 -25.13 -4.39
CA GLU A 322 -22.40 -26.11 -3.87
C GLU A 322 -20.95 -25.68 -4.14
N PRO A 323 -19.99 -25.96 -3.23
CA PRO A 323 -18.59 -25.74 -3.51
C PRO A 323 -18.15 -26.51 -4.77
N PRO A 324 -17.30 -25.94 -5.63
CA PRO A 324 -16.78 -26.67 -6.77
C PRO A 324 -16.04 -27.93 -6.30
N THR A 325 -16.43 -29.09 -6.83
CA THR A 325 -15.89 -30.39 -6.43
C THR A 325 -14.44 -30.60 -6.89
N MET A 326 -14.00 -29.82 -7.89
CA MET A 326 -12.65 -29.91 -8.45
C MET A 326 -12.17 -28.54 -8.94
N HIS A 327 -10.89 -28.25 -8.68
CA HIS A 327 -10.22 -27.06 -9.18
C HIS A 327 -10.14 -27.10 -10.72
N PRO A 328 -10.47 -26.01 -11.46
CA PRO A 328 -10.52 -26.00 -12.93
C PRO A 328 -9.23 -26.47 -13.60
N CYS A 329 -8.07 -26.12 -13.03
CA CYS A 329 -6.78 -26.57 -13.56
C CYS A 329 -6.56 -28.10 -13.53
N LYS A 330 -7.19 -28.86 -12.61
CA LYS A 330 -6.96 -30.32 -12.50
C LYS A 330 -7.50 -31.10 -13.71
N SER A 331 -8.54 -30.61 -14.35
CA SER A 331 -9.12 -31.20 -15.55
C SER A 331 -8.63 -30.56 -16.85
N SER A 332 -7.82 -29.50 -16.76
CA SER A 332 -7.44 -28.71 -17.92
C SER A 332 -6.02 -29.02 -18.38
N ALA A 333 -5.80 -29.21 -19.68
CA ALA A 333 -4.46 -29.16 -20.28
C ALA A 333 -3.83 -27.75 -20.23
N ARG A 334 -4.48 -26.81 -19.52
CA ARG A 334 -4.22 -25.36 -19.55
C ARG A 334 -3.42 -24.91 -18.33
N GLU A 335 -3.25 -25.74 -17.31
CA GLU A 335 -2.54 -25.41 -16.08
C GLU A 335 -1.14 -24.85 -16.34
N THR A 336 -0.37 -25.52 -17.22
CA THR A 336 0.99 -25.08 -17.58
C THR A 336 1.00 -23.69 -18.21
N TYR A 337 0.03 -23.40 -19.08
CA TYR A 337 -0.10 -22.09 -19.71
C TYR A 337 -0.54 -21.02 -18.70
N ALA A 338 -1.56 -21.31 -17.88
CA ALA A 338 -2.05 -20.42 -16.84
C ALA A 338 -0.94 -20.02 -15.86
N LYS A 339 -0.20 -21.00 -15.32
CA LYS A 339 0.93 -20.74 -14.42
C LYS A 339 2.03 -19.93 -15.09
N LYS A 340 2.34 -20.23 -16.36
CA LYS A 340 3.37 -19.48 -17.11
C LYS A 340 2.98 -18.01 -17.25
N MET A 341 1.76 -17.72 -17.67
CA MET A 341 1.35 -16.35 -17.94
C MET A 341 1.08 -15.55 -16.66
N CYS A 342 0.38 -16.14 -15.68
CA CYS A 342 0.14 -15.51 -14.38
C CYS A 342 1.42 -15.34 -13.56
N GLY A 343 2.49 -16.09 -13.88
CA GLY A 343 3.82 -15.93 -13.29
C GLY A 343 4.43 -14.54 -13.47
N VAL A 344 3.89 -13.70 -14.37
CA VAL A 344 4.29 -12.29 -14.45
C VAL A 344 4.08 -11.55 -13.13
N LEU A 345 3.03 -11.89 -12.37
CA LEU A 345 2.69 -11.25 -11.08
C LEU A 345 3.76 -11.50 -10.01
N THR A 346 4.51 -12.58 -10.12
CA THR A 346 5.59 -12.95 -9.19
C THR A 346 6.95 -12.49 -9.68
N GLY A 347 7.03 -11.95 -10.90
CA GLY A 347 8.29 -11.63 -11.56
C GLY A 347 8.77 -10.19 -11.31
N PRO A 348 9.94 -9.83 -11.88
CA PRO A 348 10.56 -8.50 -11.72
C PRO A 348 9.67 -7.33 -12.16
N MET A 349 8.73 -7.57 -13.08
CA MET A 349 7.79 -6.55 -13.54
C MET A 349 6.93 -5.99 -12.40
N PHE A 350 6.55 -6.85 -11.45
CA PHE A 350 5.67 -6.49 -10.34
C PHE A 350 6.38 -6.43 -8.98
N GLU A 351 7.68 -6.74 -8.94
CA GLU A 351 8.53 -6.67 -7.75
C GLU A 351 8.40 -5.36 -6.96
N PRO A 352 8.33 -4.15 -7.59
CA PRO A 352 8.15 -2.90 -6.84
C PRO A 352 6.88 -2.85 -5.98
N CYS A 353 5.86 -3.63 -6.33
CA CYS A 353 4.57 -3.65 -5.65
C CYS A 353 4.46 -4.72 -4.56
N HIS A 354 5.29 -5.76 -4.59
CA HIS A 354 5.22 -6.89 -3.63
C HIS A 354 5.34 -6.46 -2.16
N SER A 355 6.02 -5.35 -1.92
CA SER A 355 6.20 -4.77 -0.58
C SER A 355 4.97 -4.02 -0.03
N VAL A 356 3.99 -3.70 -0.88
CA VAL A 356 2.78 -2.94 -0.51
C VAL A 356 1.50 -3.72 -0.74
N VAL A 357 1.47 -4.60 -1.74
CA VAL A 357 0.34 -5.50 -2.02
C VAL A 357 0.89 -6.93 -2.15
N PRO A 358 0.48 -7.87 -1.29
CA PRO A 358 0.81 -9.28 -1.45
C PRO A 358 0.21 -9.86 -2.73
N TYR A 359 0.99 -10.63 -3.50
CA TYR A 359 0.56 -11.12 -4.83
C TYR A 359 -0.09 -12.51 -4.78
N GLU A 360 0.06 -13.26 -3.69
CA GLU A 360 -0.24 -14.70 -3.62
C GLU A 360 -1.69 -15.01 -3.98
N MET A 361 -2.62 -14.23 -3.41
CA MET A 361 -4.05 -14.35 -3.70
C MET A 361 -4.35 -14.05 -5.18
N TYR A 362 -3.81 -12.94 -5.71
CA TYR A 362 -4.05 -12.53 -7.09
C TYR A 362 -3.44 -13.50 -8.11
N TYR A 363 -2.28 -14.09 -7.79
CA TYR A 363 -1.68 -15.15 -8.57
C TYR A 363 -2.58 -16.39 -8.59
N ALA A 364 -3.08 -16.83 -7.42
CA ALA A 364 -3.98 -17.96 -7.32
C ALA A 364 -5.27 -17.75 -8.13
N TRP A 365 -5.88 -16.56 -8.01
CA TRP A 365 -7.07 -16.15 -8.77
C TRP A 365 -6.79 -16.13 -10.28
N CYS A 366 -5.69 -15.52 -10.72
CA CYS A 366 -5.30 -15.51 -12.13
C CYS A 366 -5.17 -16.92 -12.71
N VAL A 367 -4.52 -17.85 -11.98
CA VAL A 367 -4.37 -19.23 -12.42
C VAL A 367 -5.72 -19.95 -12.48
N TYR A 368 -6.58 -19.74 -11.48
CA TYR A 368 -7.92 -20.31 -11.42
C TYR A 368 -8.77 -19.84 -12.60
N ASP A 369 -8.93 -18.52 -12.76
CA ASP A 369 -9.66 -17.85 -13.84
C ASP A 369 -9.17 -18.34 -15.22
N SER A 370 -7.86 -18.38 -15.43
CA SER A 370 -7.24 -18.77 -16.71
C SER A 370 -7.53 -20.24 -17.07
N CYS A 371 -7.65 -21.12 -16.07
CA CYS A 371 -8.03 -22.51 -16.29
C CYS A 371 -9.53 -22.68 -16.51
N GLY A 372 -10.38 -21.87 -15.86
CA GLY A 372 -11.85 -21.93 -15.98
C GLY A 372 -12.41 -21.34 -17.29
N CYS A 373 -11.64 -20.48 -17.96
CA CYS A 373 -12.06 -19.71 -19.14
C CYS A 373 -12.13 -20.57 -20.44
N ASP A 374 -13.14 -21.42 -20.56
CA ASP A 374 -13.25 -22.40 -21.66
C ASP A 374 -13.91 -21.89 -22.95
N TYR A 375 -14.73 -20.83 -22.87
CA TYR A 375 -15.44 -20.21 -23.99
C TYR A 375 -15.19 -18.71 -24.02
N GLY A 376 -14.61 -18.18 -25.11
CA GLY A 376 -14.64 -16.75 -25.39
C GLY A 376 -13.35 -15.94 -25.24
N GLY A 377 -12.18 -16.59 -25.14
CA GLY A 377 -10.88 -15.93 -25.24
C GLY A 377 -10.03 -16.10 -24.00
N PHE A 378 -9.15 -17.10 -24.02
CA PHE A 378 -8.17 -17.41 -22.96
C PHE A 378 -7.43 -16.17 -22.43
N CYS A 379 -7.07 -15.25 -23.34
CA CYS A 379 -6.38 -14.03 -22.98
C CYS A 379 -7.27 -13.07 -22.16
N GLU A 380 -8.58 -13.08 -22.32
CA GLU A 380 -9.48 -12.11 -21.67
C GLU A 380 -9.55 -12.31 -20.15
N CYS A 381 -9.78 -13.55 -19.68
CA CYS A 381 -9.81 -13.87 -18.26
C CYS A 381 -8.44 -13.64 -17.57
N MET A 382 -7.37 -14.07 -18.22
CA MET A 382 -6.00 -13.86 -17.73
C MET A 382 -5.66 -12.36 -17.65
N CYS A 383 -5.96 -11.58 -18.69
CA CYS A 383 -5.64 -10.16 -18.73
C CYS A 383 -6.47 -9.35 -17.75
N THR A 384 -7.73 -9.72 -17.52
CA THR A 384 -8.56 -9.08 -16.49
C THR A 384 -7.99 -9.35 -15.09
N ALA A 385 -7.59 -10.59 -14.79
CA ALA A 385 -6.95 -10.94 -13.52
C ALA A 385 -5.60 -10.20 -13.29
N ILE A 386 -4.71 -10.17 -14.29
CA ILE A 386 -3.44 -9.42 -14.18
C ILE A 386 -3.70 -7.93 -13.98
N SER A 387 -4.69 -7.39 -14.70
CA SER A 387 -5.04 -5.97 -14.59
C SER A 387 -5.67 -5.60 -13.25
N LEU A 388 -6.28 -6.53 -12.52
CA LEU A 388 -6.72 -6.31 -11.14
C LEU A 388 -5.51 -6.05 -10.24
N TYR A 389 -4.49 -6.92 -10.27
CA TYR A 389 -3.30 -6.72 -9.44
C TYR A 389 -2.56 -5.42 -9.78
N ALA A 390 -2.43 -5.11 -11.08
CA ALA A 390 -1.86 -3.84 -11.52
C ALA A 390 -2.65 -2.62 -11.03
N GLN A 391 -3.98 -2.72 -10.94
CA GLN A 391 -4.81 -1.67 -10.37
C GLN A 391 -4.52 -1.51 -8.87
N MET A 392 -4.44 -2.62 -8.12
CA MET A 392 -4.14 -2.58 -6.68
C MET A 392 -2.77 -1.97 -6.39
N CYS A 393 -1.76 -2.24 -7.23
CA CYS A 393 -0.46 -1.57 -7.16
C CYS A 393 -0.59 -0.06 -7.38
N SER A 394 -1.33 0.35 -8.41
CA SER A 394 -1.53 1.77 -8.73
C SER A 394 -2.27 2.50 -7.62
N ASP A 395 -3.26 1.87 -7.00
CA ASP A 395 -4.04 2.44 -5.89
C ASP A 395 -3.17 2.60 -4.62
N ASN A 396 -2.08 1.83 -4.51
CA ASN A 396 -1.03 1.96 -3.49
C ASN A 396 0.16 2.82 -3.95
N GLY A 397 -0.01 3.61 -5.01
CA GLY A 397 1.00 4.56 -5.49
C GLY A 397 2.15 3.95 -6.29
N ILE A 398 2.09 2.66 -6.62
CA ILE A 398 3.08 1.96 -7.43
C ILE A 398 2.54 1.75 -8.85
N TYR A 399 2.87 2.68 -9.73
CA TYR A 399 2.47 2.59 -11.14
C TYR A 399 3.38 1.65 -11.93
N ILE A 400 2.79 0.62 -12.55
CA ILE A 400 3.51 -0.40 -13.33
C ILE A 400 2.99 -0.42 -14.76
N ARG A 401 3.89 -0.25 -15.74
CA ARG A 401 3.57 -0.43 -17.16
C ARG A 401 3.79 -1.88 -17.56
N TRP A 402 2.74 -2.69 -17.50
CA TRP A 402 2.82 -4.15 -17.65
C TRP A 402 2.37 -4.69 -19.02
N ARG A 403 1.58 -3.94 -19.80
CA ARG A 403 1.10 -4.39 -21.12
C ARG A 403 2.19 -4.31 -22.18
N SER A 404 2.28 -5.34 -23.02
CA SER A 404 3.18 -5.43 -24.18
C SER A 404 2.50 -6.13 -25.36
N GLN A 405 3.19 -6.23 -26.50
CA GLN A 405 2.69 -6.93 -27.68
C GLN A 405 2.47 -8.44 -27.45
N GLU A 406 3.18 -8.99 -26.47
CA GLU A 406 3.14 -10.39 -26.04
C GLU A 406 2.26 -10.61 -24.79
N LEU A 407 1.88 -9.54 -24.08
CA LEU A 407 1.10 -9.60 -22.85
C LEU A 407 -0.02 -8.55 -22.85
N CYS A 408 -1.24 -9.03 -23.13
CA CYS A 408 -2.47 -8.26 -22.95
C CYS A 408 -2.52 -6.94 -23.72
N LEU A 409 -2.14 -6.98 -25.00
CA LEU A 409 -2.19 -5.83 -25.90
C LEU A 409 -3.60 -5.27 -26.08
#